data_AF-G6C477-F1
#
_entry.id   AF-G6C477-F1
#
_cell.length_a   1.000
_cell.length_b   1.000
_cell.length_c   1.000
_cell.angle_alpha   90.00
_cell.angle_beta   90.00
_cell.angle_gamma   90.00
#
_symmetry.space_group_name_H-M   'P 1'
#
loop_
_entity.id
_entity.type
_entity.pdbx_description
1 polymer ?
#
loop_
_entity_poly.entity_id
_entity_poly.type
_entity_poly.pdbx_seq_one_letter_code
_entity_poly.pdbx_strand_id
1 'polypeptide(L)'
;MNTWGSKIKLSIFGESHGEALGIVIDGLEAGTKLNLENINKFIDRRRAGKSSFTTSRKEKDEFRILSGYKDGYTTGAPFCVIFENTNTQSKDYEDLKVFLRPNHADYPAAIKFKGFNDIRGGGHFSGRITLALTFAGAIAMDILEEKGIKIFSHIKKILDIKDKSFLEFKEVYLDKFKNLKESSLAFIESDL
;
A
#
# COMPACT_ATOMS: atom_id res chain seq x y z
N MET A 1 5.81 -1.18 -17.07
CA MET A 1 4.78 -0.14 -17.22
C MET A 1 4.30 0.13 -15.82
N ASN A 2 4.59 1.32 -15.29
CA ASN A 2 4.38 1.67 -13.89
C ASN A 2 3.22 2.66 -13.71
N THR A 3 2.50 2.92 -14.81
CA THR A 3 1.38 3.83 -14.88
C THR A 3 0.15 3.09 -15.38
N TRP A 4 -0.99 3.25 -14.72
CA TRP A 4 -2.26 2.66 -15.12
C TRP A 4 -3.43 3.56 -14.69
N GLY A 5 -4.63 3.24 -15.20
CA GLY A 5 -5.85 4.04 -14.98
C GLY A 5 -6.26 4.84 -16.22
N SER A 6 -7.46 5.41 -16.20
CA SER A 6 -8.06 6.11 -17.34
C SER A 6 -8.27 7.59 -17.04
N LYS A 7 -9.30 7.91 -16.24
CA LYS A 7 -9.57 9.27 -15.76
C LYS A 7 -8.70 9.65 -14.57
N ILE A 8 -8.56 8.72 -13.63
CA ILE A 8 -7.57 8.80 -12.55
C ILE A 8 -6.42 7.89 -12.95
N LYS A 9 -5.21 8.44 -13.04
CA LYS A 9 -4.01 7.69 -13.41
C LYS A 9 -3.05 7.65 -12.24
N LEU A 10 -2.52 6.46 -11.97
CA LEU A 10 -1.57 6.19 -10.90
C LEU A 10 -0.23 5.87 -11.54
N SER A 11 0.84 6.53 -11.10
CA SER A 11 2.21 6.24 -11.54
C SER A 11 3.13 6.07 -10.33
N ILE A 12 3.61 4.85 -10.10
CA ILE A 12 4.49 4.53 -8.97
C ILE A 12 5.96 4.60 -9.39
N PHE A 13 6.81 5.06 -8.47
CA PHE A 13 8.25 5.15 -8.68
C PHE A 13 9.05 4.81 -7.42
N GLY A 14 10.37 4.64 -7.60
CA GLY A 14 11.35 4.35 -6.56
C GLY A 14 11.47 2.88 -6.19
N GLU A 15 12.41 2.59 -5.31
CA GLU A 15 12.82 1.25 -4.91
C GLU A 15 12.80 1.12 -3.38
N SER A 16 12.69 -0.11 -2.87
CA SER A 16 12.69 -0.36 -1.42
C SER A 16 13.98 0.05 -0.71
N HIS A 17 15.11 0.12 -1.42
CA HIS A 17 16.43 0.50 -0.89
C HIS A 17 16.98 1.77 -1.55
N GLY A 18 16.17 2.47 -2.35
CA GLY A 18 16.48 3.82 -2.81
C GLY A 18 16.28 4.84 -1.69
N GLU A 19 16.46 6.13 -1.99
CA GLU A 19 16.24 7.21 -1.02
C GLU A 19 14.77 7.31 -0.59
N ALA A 20 13.86 7.11 -1.54
CA ALA A 20 12.43 7.12 -1.33
C ALA A 20 11.71 6.29 -2.38
N LEU A 21 10.45 5.96 -2.11
CA LEU A 21 9.47 5.56 -3.11
C LEU A 21 8.33 6.55 -3.13
N GLY A 22 7.50 6.53 -4.17
CA GLY A 22 6.37 7.43 -4.22
C GLY A 22 5.35 7.11 -5.30
N ILE A 23 4.37 7.99 -5.39
CA ILE A 23 3.33 7.93 -6.42
C ILE A 23 2.95 9.32 -6.89
N VAL A 24 2.67 9.41 -8.19
CA VAL A 24 1.95 10.52 -8.80
C VAL A 24 0.53 10.05 -9.13
N ILE A 25 -0.46 10.80 -8.66
CA ILE A 25 -1.88 10.59 -8.95
C ILE A 25 -2.36 11.76 -9.79
N ASP A 26 -2.76 11.47 -11.02
CA ASP A 26 -3.32 12.45 -11.96
C ASP A 26 -4.83 12.26 -12.08
N GLY A 27 -5.56 13.36 -12.29
CA GLY A 27 -7.02 13.37 -12.45
C GLY A 27 -7.85 13.40 -11.17
N LEU A 28 -7.26 13.79 -10.03
CA LEU A 28 -8.04 14.15 -8.85
C LEU A 28 -8.79 15.46 -9.13
N GLU A 29 -10.06 15.54 -8.75
CA GLU A 29 -10.86 16.76 -8.87
C GLU A 29 -10.30 17.85 -7.95
N ALA A 30 -10.34 19.12 -8.37
CA ALA A 30 -9.93 20.23 -7.49
C ALA A 30 -10.98 20.46 -6.40
N GLY A 31 -10.54 20.79 -5.18
CA GLY A 31 -11.44 21.05 -4.05
C GLY A 31 -11.91 19.80 -3.32
N THR A 32 -11.38 18.60 -3.63
CA THR A 32 -11.60 17.41 -2.81
C THR A 32 -10.89 17.59 -1.47
N LYS A 33 -11.63 17.48 -0.37
CA LYS A 33 -11.07 17.53 0.98
C LYS A 33 -10.38 16.21 1.29
N LEU A 34 -9.14 16.25 1.76
CA LEU A 34 -8.42 15.05 2.19
C LEU A 34 -8.25 15.02 3.70
N ASN A 35 -8.61 13.91 4.33
CA ASN A 35 -8.37 13.71 5.75
C ASN A 35 -7.01 13.01 5.95
N LEU A 36 -5.96 13.82 6.10
CA LEU A 36 -4.60 13.30 6.27
C LEU A 36 -4.45 12.38 7.50
N GLU A 37 -5.25 12.56 8.55
CA GLU A 37 -5.24 11.65 9.71
C GLU A 37 -5.83 10.29 9.37
N ASN A 38 -6.93 10.25 8.62
CA ASN A 38 -7.52 9.00 8.14
C ASN A 38 -6.57 8.29 7.17
N ILE A 39 -5.91 9.04 6.28
CA ILE A 39 -4.91 8.50 5.36
C ILE A 39 -3.75 7.88 6.14
N ASN A 40 -3.22 8.58 7.15
CA ASN A 40 -2.19 8.04 8.04
C ASN A 40 -2.66 6.75 8.73
N LYS A 41 -3.86 6.74 9.35
CA LYS A 41 -4.42 5.53 9.99
C LYS A 41 -4.56 4.37 9.00
N PHE A 42 -4.96 4.65 7.77
CA PHE A 42 -5.12 3.64 6.73
C PHE A 42 -3.78 3.02 6.33
N ILE A 43 -2.75 3.84 6.13
CA ILE A 43 -1.37 3.40 5.85
C ILE A 43 -0.80 2.63 7.05
N ASP A 44 -1.10 3.08 8.25
CA ASP A 44 -0.65 2.46 9.47
C ASP A 44 -1.11 1.00 9.60
N ARG A 45 -2.28 0.64 9.04
CA ARG A 45 -2.77 -0.75 9.01
C ARG A 45 -1.91 -1.67 8.15
N ARG A 46 -1.25 -1.11 7.12
CA ARG A 46 -0.33 -1.84 6.23
C ARG A 46 1.04 -2.04 6.87
N ARG A 47 1.44 -1.17 7.81
CA ARG A 47 2.79 -1.15 8.38
C ARG A 47 3.15 -2.49 9.04
N ALA A 48 4.30 -3.03 8.64
CA ALA A 48 4.87 -4.22 9.24
C ALA A 48 5.41 -3.94 10.66
N GLY A 49 5.65 -4.98 11.45
CA GLY A 49 6.18 -4.88 12.81
C GLY A 49 5.11 -4.59 13.88
N LYS A 50 3.82 -4.65 13.52
CA LYS A 50 2.70 -4.51 14.47
C LYS A 50 2.26 -5.83 15.11
N SER A 51 2.65 -6.97 14.54
CA SER A 51 2.35 -8.30 15.07
C SER A 51 3.54 -9.24 14.91
N SER A 52 3.55 -10.33 15.68
CA SER A 52 4.53 -11.42 15.58
C SER A 52 4.58 -12.09 14.21
N PHE A 53 3.57 -11.88 13.37
CA PHE A 53 3.46 -12.47 12.02
C PHE A 53 4.12 -11.63 10.92
N THR A 54 4.69 -10.46 11.26
CA THR A 54 5.25 -9.51 10.30
C THR A 54 6.74 -9.32 10.51
N THR A 55 7.43 -8.77 9.51
CA THR A 55 8.86 -8.50 9.60
C THR A 55 9.19 -7.58 10.78
N SER A 56 10.35 -7.77 11.41
CA SER A 56 10.86 -6.92 12.49
C SER A 56 11.24 -5.50 12.06
N ARG A 57 11.32 -5.24 10.74
CA ARG A 57 11.64 -3.91 10.20
C ARG A 57 10.56 -2.91 10.58
N LYS A 58 10.96 -1.85 11.28
CA LYS A 58 10.12 -0.71 11.64
C LYS A 58 10.48 0.47 10.74
N GLU A 59 9.73 0.65 9.66
CA GLU A 59 9.74 1.89 8.88
C GLU A 59 8.50 2.70 9.28
N LYS A 60 8.66 4.00 9.52
CA LYS A 60 7.56 4.83 10.05
C LYS A 60 6.43 5.10 9.04
N ASP A 61 6.66 4.82 7.76
CA ASP A 61 5.70 5.03 6.66
C ASP A 61 5.15 6.45 6.57
N GLU A 62 5.98 7.42 6.97
CA GLU A 62 5.65 8.83 6.89
C GLU A 62 5.67 9.30 5.42
N PHE A 63 4.69 10.11 5.06
CA PHE A 63 4.56 10.66 3.71
C PHE A 63 4.89 12.14 3.67
N ARG A 64 5.50 12.57 2.57
CA ARG A 64 5.69 13.99 2.24
C ARG A 64 5.00 14.31 0.93
N ILE A 65 3.98 15.16 1.00
CA ILE A 65 3.25 15.64 -0.19
C ILE A 65 4.10 16.73 -0.85
N LEU A 66 4.37 16.57 -2.14
CA LEU A 66 5.20 17.48 -2.93
C LEU A 66 4.38 18.41 -3.83
N SER A 67 3.19 17.98 -4.28
CA SER A 67 2.32 18.77 -5.16
C SER A 67 0.86 18.29 -5.10
N GLY A 68 -0.04 19.06 -5.72
CA GLY A 68 -1.45 18.67 -5.90
C GLY A 68 -2.33 18.85 -4.66
N TYR A 69 -1.80 19.42 -3.57
CA TYR A 69 -2.49 19.64 -2.31
C TYR A 69 -2.17 21.01 -1.74
N LYS A 70 -3.19 21.71 -1.22
CA LYS A 70 -3.06 22.99 -0.54
C LYS A 70 -4.23 23.20 0.42
N ASP A 71 -3.94 23.69 1.63
CA ASP A 71 -4.92 24.14 2.63
C ASP A 71 -6.05 23.13 2.96
N GLY A 72 -5.75 21.82 2.94
CA GLY A 72 -6.76 20.78 3.21
C GLY A 72 -7.35 20.11 1.96
N TYR A 73 -7.08 20.65 0.77
CA TYR A 73 -7.78 20.27 -0.46
C TYR A 73 -6.83 19.91 -1.60
N THR A 74 -7.31 19.05 -2.50
CA THR A 74 -6.65 18.80 -3.79
C THR A 74 -6.74 20.04 -4.67
N THR A 75 -5.72 20.29 -5.48
CA THR A 75 -5.69 21.46 -6.39
C THR A 75 -6.13 21.15 -7.82
N GLY A 76 -6.35 19.86 -8.15
CA GLY A 76 -6.56 19.39 -9.52
C GLY A 76 -5.28 19.19 -10.33
N ALA A 77 -4.14 19.71 -9.85
CA ALA A 77 -2.83 19.39 -10.41
C ALA A 77 -2.39 17.98 -9.99
N PRO A 78 -1.40 17.36 -10.69
CA PRO A 78 -0.87 16.06 -10.31
C PRO A 78 -0.45 16.02 -8.84
N PHE A 79 -1.01 15.07 -8.10
CA PHE A 79 -0.73 14.86 -6.69
C PHE A 79 0.50 13.97 -6.56
N CYS A 80 1.61 14.53 -6.07
CA CYS A 80 2.86 13.81 -5.90
C CYS A 80 3.16 13.63 -4.42
N VAL A 81 3.50 12.40 -4.02
CA VAL A 81 3.87 12.06 -2.65
C VAL A 81 5.06 11.12 -2.64
N ILE A 82 5.93 11.29 -1.66
CA ILE A 82 7.06 10.40 -1.40
C ILE A 82 7.01 9.84 0.02
N PHE A 83 7.69 8.71 0.21
CA PHE A 83 7.94 8.05 1.48
C PHE A 83 9.44 7.76 1.57
N GLU A 84 10.11 8.35 2.55
CA GLU A 84 11.54 8.18 2.73
C GLU A 84 11.87 6.79 3.30
N ASN A 85 12.89 6.13 2.75
CA ASN A 85 13.36 4.85 3.25
C ASN A 85 14.44 5.09 4.32
N THR A 86 14.14 4.76 5.57
CA THR A 86 15.02 5.08 6.73
C THR A 86 15.77 3.87 7.28
N ASN A 87 15.47 2.64 6.83
CA ASN A 87 16.05 1.41 7.38
C ASN A 87 16.49 0.44 6.25
N THR A 88 17.49 0.86 5.48
CA THR A 88 18.00 0.11 4.32
C THR A 88 19.28 -0.65 4.67
N GLN A 89 19.14 -1.89 5.14
CA GLN A 89 20.30 -2.78 5.34
C GLN A 89 20.67 -3.47 4.02
N SER A 90 21.47 -2.78 3.22
CA SER A 90 21.84 -3.25 1.87
C SER A 90 22.80 -4.44 1.86
N LYS A 91 23.54 -4.67 2.95
CA LYS A 91 24.59 -5.70 3.04
C LYS A 91 24.04 -7.14 2.95
N ASP A 92 22.80 -7.37 3.35
CA ASP A 92 22.17 -8.70 3.34
C ASP A 92 21.82 -9.20 1.92
N TYR A 93 22.04 -8.39 0.88
CA TYR A 93 21.58 -8.67 -0.48
C TYR A 93 22.72 -8.83 -1.50
N GLU A 94 23.99 -8.78 -1.07
CA GLU A 94 25.12 -8.95 -2.00
C GLU A 94 25.16 -10.34 -2.63
N ASP A 95 24.77 -11.36 -1.88
CA ASP A 95 24.72 -12.76 -2.33
C ASP A 95 23.68 -12.99 -3.44
N LEU A 96 22.69 -12.10 -3.59
CA LEU A 96 21.68 -12.20 -4.66
C LEU A 96 22.27 -12.00 -6.07
N LYS A 97 23.49 -11.48 -6.18
CA LYS A 97 24.21 -11.43 -7.46
C LYS A 97 24.56 -12.84 -7.97
N VAL A 98 24.63 -13.82 -7.08
CA VAL A 98 25.03 -15.20 -7.35
C VAL A 98 23.86 -16.16 -7.15
N PHE A 99 23.01 -15.94 -6.13
CA PHE A 99 21.91 -16.83 -5.76
C PHE A 99 20.55 -16.13 -5.87
N LEU A 100 19.81 -16.47 -6.92
CA LEU A 100 18.46 -15.94 -7.16
C LEU A 100 17.43 -16.69 -6.29
N ARG A 101 16.51 -15.98 -5.63
CA ARG A 101 15.55 -16.61 -4.71
C ARG A 101 14.40 -17.26 -5.48
N PRO A 102 14.06 -18.53 -5.19
CA PRO A 102 12.86 -19.16 -5.74
C PRO A 102 11.59 -18.35 -5.43
N ASN A 103 10.67 -18.26 -6.40
CA ASN A 103 9.41 -17.49 -6.33
C ASN A 103 9.54 -15.97 -6.13
N HIS A 104 10.75 -15.40 -6.30
CA HIS A 104 10.96 -13.96 -6.34
C HIS A 104 11.14 -13.44 -7.77
N ALA A 105 11.03 -12.11 -7.92
CA ALA A 105 11.23 -11.44 -9.21
C ALA A 105 12.70 -11.39 -9.67
N ASP A 106 13.65 -11.91 -8.89
CA ASP A 106 15.09 -11.76 -9.09
C ASP A 106 15.53 -12.17 -10.52
N TYR A 107 15.20 -13.39 -10.95
CA TYR A 107 15.54 -13.89 -12.30
C TYR A 107 14.82 -13.12 -13.43
N PRO A 108 13.48 -13.03 -13.47
CA PRO A 108 12.80 -12.36 -14.58
C PRO A 108 13.16 -10.86 -14.66
N ALA A 109 13.42 -10.20 -13.52
CA ALA A 109 13.91 -8.82 -13.51
C ALA A 109 15.30 -8.72 -14.12
N ALA A 110 16.25 -9.58 -13.72
CA ALA A 110 17.60 -9.59 -14.28
C ALA A 110 17.59 -9.75 -15.81
N ILE A 111 16.76 -10.66 -16.33
CA ILE A 111 16.63 -10.86 -17.79
C ILE A 111 16.00 -9.63 -18.46
N LYS A 112 14.85 -9.15 -17.96
CA LYS A 112 14.10 -8.06 -18.56
C LYS A 112 14.87 -6.74 -18.58
N PHE A 113 15.56 -6.44 -17.48
CA PHE A 113 16.31 -5.20 -17.30
C PHE A 113 17.79 -5.37 -17.60
N LYS A 114 18.21 -6.50 -18.19
CA LYS A 114 19.60 -6.78 -18.57
C LYS A 114 20.59 -6.59 -17.41
N GLY A 115 20.18 -6.97 -16.21
CA GLY A 115 20.97 -6.86 -14.97
C GLY A 115 21.02 -5.46 -14.34
N PHE A 116 20.33 -4.45 -14.90
CA PHE A 116 20.34 -3.08 -14.38
C PHE A 116 19.27 -2.78 -13.33
N ASN A 117 18.43 -3.75 -12.95
CA ASN A 117 17.47 -3.56 -11.88
C ASN A 117 18.15 -3.52 -10.50
N ASP A 118 17.64 -2.70 -9.59
CA ASP A 118 18.08 -2.76 -8.20
C ASP A 118 17.63 -4.09 -7.56
N ILE A 119 18.59 -4.89 -7.14
CA ILE A 119 18.35 -6.20 -6.51
C ILE A 119 18.15 -6.09 -4.99
N ARG A 120 18.56 -4.97 -4.37
CA ARG A 120 18.55 -4.80 -2.92
C ARG A 120 17.12 -4.78 -2.41
N GLY A 121 16.78 -5.68 -1.48
CA GLY A 121 15.43 -5.84 -0.95
C GLY A 121 14.33 -5.98 -1.99
N GLY A 122 14.64 -6.54 -3.15
CA GLY A 122 13.73 -6.70 -4.28
C GLY A 122 13.48 -5.44 -5.11
N GLY A 123 14.13 -4.32 -4.82
CA GLY A 123 14.02 -3.07 -5.57
C GLY A 123 12.57 -2.63 -5.81
N HIS A 124 12.22 -2.37 -7.06
CA HIS A 124 10.87 -1.99 -7.50
C HIS A 124 9.84 -3.15 -7.47
N PHE A 125 10.26 -4.37 -7.17
CA PHE A 125 9.38 -5.54 -7.01
C PHE A 125 9.11 -5.89 -5.54
N SER A 126 9.59 -5.06 -4.63
CA SER A 126 9.39 -5.25 -3.21
C SER A 126 7.94 -5.03 -2.80
N GLY A 127 7.48 -5.78 -1.80
CA GLY A 127 6.20 -5.49 -1.13
C GLY A 127 6.12 -4.08 -0.55
N ARG A 128 7.28 -3.42 -0.31
CA ARG A 128 7.38 -2.02 0.11
C ARG A 128 6.66 -1.06 -0.85
N ILE A 129 6.67 -1.35 -2.15
CA ILE A 129 6.04 -0.55 -3.20
C ILE A 129 4.52 -0.43 -3.02
N THR A 130 3.90 -1.40 -2.31
CA THR A 130 2.46 -1.34 -2.01
C THR A 130 2.07 -0.15 -1.13
N LEU A 131 3.01 0.49 -0.41
CA LEU A 131 2.73 1.70 0.37
C LEU A 131 2.16 2.84 -0.49
N ALA A 132 2.71 3.04 -1.69
CA ALA A 132 2.20 4.01 -2.65
C ALA A 132 0.76 3.69 -3.09
N LEU A 133 0.44 2.41 -3.30
CA LEU A 133 -0.93 1.95 -3.60
C LEU A 133 -1.87 2.16 -2.42
N THR A 134 -1.42 1.86 -1.21
CA THR A 134 -2.20 2.04 0.01
C THR A 134 -2.54 3.51 0.25
N PHE A 135 -1.60 4.42 -0.01
CA PHE A 135 -1.86 5.86 0.07
C PHE A 135 -2.90 6.31 -0.96
N ALA A 136 -2.75 5.91 -2.22
CA ALA A 136 -3.75 6.22 -3.26
C ALA A 136 -5.13 5.62 -2.94
N GLY A 137 -5.15 4.40 -2.38
CA GLY A 137 -6.35 3.75 -1.90
C GLY A 137 -7.02 4.55 -0.79
N ALA A 138 -6.25 5.11 0.15
CA ALA A 138 -6.80 5.95 1.22
C ALA A 138 -7.47 7.23 0.68
N ILE A 139 -6.86 7.90 -0.30
CA ILE A 139 -7.48 9.05 -0.99
C ILE A 139 -8.77 8.61 -1.70
N ALA A 140 -8.73 7.47 -2.40
CA ALA A 140 -9.93 6.95 -3.07
C ALA A 140 -11.05 6.61 -2.08
N MET A 141 -10.72 6.11 -0.88
CA MET A 141 -11.69 5.84 0.18
C MET A 141 -12.40 7.12 0.64
N ASP A 142 -11.67 8.20 0.91
CA ASP A 142 -12.25 9.49 1.29
C ASP A 142 -13.23 9.99 0.20
N ILE A 143 -12.81 9.96 -1.08
CA ILE A 143 -13.63 10.37 -2.22
C ILE A 143 -14.90 9.52 -2.37
N LEU A 144 -14.79 8.21 -2.17
CA LEU A 144 -15.91 7.28 -2.30
C LEU A 144 -16.88 7.41 -1.12
N GLU A 145 -16.38 7.65 0.08
CA GLU A 145 -17.19 7.82 1.28
C GLU A 145 -18.10 9.06 1.18
N GLU A 146 -17.61 10.17 0.60
CA GLU A 146 -18.43 11.35 0.28
C GLU A 146 -19.60 11.02 -0.67
N LYS A 147 -19.45 9.97 -1.49
CA LYS A 147 -20.49 9.48 -2.41
C LYS A 147 -21.36 8.36 -1.81
N GLY A 148 -21.20 8.09 -0.51
CA GLY A 148 -21.92 7.02 0.18
C GLY A 148 -21.43 5.61 -0.13
N ILE A 149 -20.29 5.46 -0.82
CA ILE A 149 -19.70 4.18 -1.18
C ILE A 149 -18.69 3.78 -0.10
N LYS A 150 -18.85 2.59 0.47
CA LYS A 150 -17.98 2.05 1.52
C LYS A 150 -17.34 0.75 1.05
N ILE A 151 -16.05 0.59 1.33
CA ILE A 151 -15.28 -0.61 0.97
C ILE A 151 -14.76 -1.26 2.24
N PHE A 152 -14.92 -2.59 2.31
CA PHE A 152 -14.44 -3.42 3.40
C PHE A 152 -13.66 -4.61 2.84
N SER A 153 -12.73 -5.14 3.63
CA SER A 153 -11.97 -6.35 3.32
C SER A 153 -11.81 -7.17 4.58
N HIS A 154 -11.88 -8.49 4.46
CA HIS A 154 -11.63 -9.43 5.55
C HIS A 154 -10.77 -10.61 5.05
N ILE A 155 -10.14 -11.33 5.97
CA ILE A 155 -9.41 -12.55 5.65
C ILE A 155 -10.41 -13.70 5.56
N LYS A 156 -10.65 -14.22 4.36
CA LYS A 156 -11.59 -15.34 4.19
C LYS A 156 -11.03 -16.69 4.63
N LYS A 157 -9.72 -16.89 4.49
CA LYS A 157 -9.07 -18.19 4.75
C LYS A 157 -7.57 -18.01 4.98
N ILE A 158 -7.03 -18.67 5.99
CA ILE A 158 -5.58 -18.87 6.20
C ILE A 158 -5.34 -20.37 6.37
N LEU A 159 -4.57 -20.96 5.47
CA LEU A 159 -4.37 -22.42 5.42
C LEU A 159 -5.72 -23.14 5.47
N ASP A 160 -5.99 -23.96 6.48
CA ASP A 160 -7.24 -24.71 6.61
C ASP A 160 -8.33 -23.98 7.42
N ILE A 161 -8.00 -22.84 8.04
CA ILE A 161 -8.93 -22.04 8.84
C ILE A 161 -9.72 -21.13 7.90
N LYS A 162 -11.04 -21.19 7.95
CA LYS A 162 -11.96 -20.45 7.07
C LYS A 162 -12.92 -19.59 7.88
N ASP A 163 -13.07 -18.34 7.43
CA ASP A 163 -14.02 -17.35 7.93
C ASP A 163 -15.26 -17.26 7.02
N LYS A 164 -16.34 -16.64 7.53
CA LYS A 164 -17.59 -16.45 6.79
C LYS A 164 -17.41 -15.48 5.63
N SER A 165 -18.14 -15.67 4.55
CA SER A 165 -18.17 -14.69 3.45
C SER A 165 -19.12 -13.54 3.75
N PHE A 166 -18.77 -12.32 3.30
CA PHE A 166 -19.73 -11.19 3.28
C PHE A 166 -21.06 -11.52 2.58
N LEU A 167 -21.06 -12.45 1.61
CA LEU A 167 -22.25 -12.86 0.87
C LEU A 167 -23.24 -13.70 1.69
N GLU A 168 -22.83 -14.19 2.86
CA GLU A 168 -23.67 -15.01 3.74
C GLU A 168 -24.57 -14.16 4.64
N PHE A 169 -24.33 -12.84 4.71
CA PHE A 169 -25.15 -11.92 5.50
C PHE A 169 -26.31 -11.38 4.66
N LYS A 170 -27.55 -11.62 5.14
CA LYS A 170 -28.78 -11.12 4.48
C LYS A 170 -28.96 -9.61 4.62
N GLU A 171 -28.40 -9.03 5.68
CA GLU A 171 -28.40 -7.61 5.96
C GLU A 171 -26.96 -7.08 6.02
N VAL A 172 -26.75 -5.85 5.56
CA VAL A 172 -25.43 -5.22 5.63
C VAL A 172 -25.21 -4.71 7.05
N TYR A 173 -24.53 -5.51 7.87
CA TYR A 173 -24.10 -5.11 9.22
C TYR A 173 -22.90 -4.16 9.14
N LEU A 174 -23.13 -2.92 8.70
CA LEU A 174 -22.07 -1.92 8.51
C LEU A 174 -21.22 -1.72 9.78
N ASP A 175 -21.82 -1.75 10.96
CA ASP A 175 -21.07 -1.57 12.22
C ASP A 175 -20.17 -2.77 12.54
N LYS A 176 -20.59 -4.00 12.22
CA LYS A 176 -19.73 -5.19 12.33
C LYS A 176 -18.51 -5.07 11.41
N PHE A 177 -18.70 -4.60 10.17
CA PHE A 177 -17.62 -4.49 9.20
C PHE A 177 -16.69 -3.29 9.45
N LYS A 178 -17.19 -2.20 10.06
CA LYS A 178 -16.35 -1.04 10.42
C LYS A 178 -15.22 -1.42 11.39
N ASN A 179 -15.46 -2.35 12.30
CA ASN A 179 -14.48 -2.74 13.31
C ASN A 179 -13.35 -3.63 12.75
N LEU A 180 -13.54 -4.24 11.57
CA LEU A 180 -12.52 -5.07 10.93
C LEU A 180 -11.19 -4.35 10.70
N LYS A 181 -11.25 -3.03 10.49
CA LYS A 181 -10.06 -2.21 10.22
C LYS A 181 -9.16 -2.04 11.45
N GLU A 182 -9.71 -2.26 12.65
CA GLU A 182 -9.01 -2.14 13.94
C GLU A 182 -8.43 -3.49 14.41
N SER A 183 -8.82 -4.61 13.79
CA SER A 183 -8.33 -5.94 14.15
C SER A 183 -6.95 -6.23 13.57
N SER A 184 -6.13 -6.96 14.32
CA SER A 184 -4.82 -7.46 13.86
C SER A 184 -4.96 -8.54 12.77
N LEU A 185 -5.99 -9.39 12.89
CA LEU A 185 -6.46 -10.31 11.87
C LEU A 185 -7.92 -9.98 11.59
N ALA A 186 -8.19 -9.44 10.40
CA ALA A 186 -9.52 -8.98 10.03
C ALA A 186 -10.45 -10.16 9.67
N PHE A 187 -10.77 -11.02 10.64
CA PHE A 187 -11.83 -12.01 10.54
C PHE A 187 -13.18 -11.40 10.95
N ILE A 188 -14.26 -11.87 10.33
CA ILE A 188 -15.62 -11.43 10.64
C ILE A 188 -16.10 -12.04 11.95
N GLU A 189 -15.77 -13.31 12.21
CA GLU A 189 -15.98 -13.92 13.52
C GLU A 189 -14.71 -13.80 14.36
N SER A 190 -14.86 -13.25 15.56
CA SER A 190 -13.77 -12.95 16.51
C SER A 190 -13.17 -14.19 17.19
N ASP A 191 -13.80 -15.36 16.97
CA ASP A 191 -13.56 -16.59 17.72
C ASP A 191 -12.58 -17.52 16.98
N LEU A 192 -12.06 -17.06 15.83
CA LEU A 192 -11.05 -17.70 14.98
C LEU A 192 -9.66 -17.12 15.25
#